data_AF-A0A975J045-F1
#
_entry.id   AF-A0A975J045-F1
#
_cell.length_a   1.000
_cell.length_b   1.000
_cell.length_c   1.000
_cell.angle_alpha   90.00
_cell.angle_beta   90.00
_cell.angle_gamma   90.00
#
_symmetry.space_group_name_H-M   'P 1'
#
loop_
_entity.id
_entity.type
_entity.pdbx_description
1 polymer ?
#
loop_
_entity_poly.entity_id
_entity_poly.type
_entity_poly.pdbx_seq_one_letter_code
_entity_poly.pdbx_strand_id
1 'polypeptide(L)'
;MRSLLLLLALALALPLAAAPAADGPSPAETKLRESLKATMLQLRTAEADKANLQAEKDANDAKVKELTAQVEKLTKQAAADQTTAKKQIEDLNGKVAAQEQLIGKFKEALEKWKDGYAKAAALATAKEAERVKLTDQNAVLRRKVEDQRAKNVALAKTANEILDRYAKFGVGEALSAREPFTGITRARIETLVQDYGDKIEDNRIKPEPAPKKGQPEKKAEAPKTAAEQANR
;
A
#
# COMPACT_ATOMS: atom_id res chain seq x y z
N MET A 1 86.80 6.94 -48.95
CA MET A 1 87.44 7.91 -49.86
C MET A 1 88.64 8.49 -49.13
N ARG A 2 89.85 8.01 -49.46
CA ARG A 2 90.93 8.75 -50.15
C ARG A 2 91.48 9.91 -49.29
N SER A 3 92.55 9.72 -48.52
CA SER A 3 93.99 9.71 -48.90
C SER A 3 94.60 11.11 -49.04
N LEU A 4 95.60 11.45 -48.21
CA LEU A 4 96.94 12.02 -48.51
C LEU A 4 97.52 12.63 -47.20
N LEU A 5 98.57 12.13 -46.53
CA LEU A 5 100.01 11.99 -46.86
C LEU A 5 100.73 13.29 -47.27
N LEU A 6 101.63 13.76 -46.39
CA LEU A 6 103.00 14.31 -46.64
C LEU A 6 103.50 14.95 -45.32
N LEU A 7 104.32 14.31 -44.47
CA LEU A 7 105.76 14.04 -44.59
C LEU A 7 106.60 15.27 -45.00
N LEU A 8 107.22 15.94 -44.02
CA LEU A 8 108.62 16.37 -44.16
C LEU A 8 109.28 16.51 -42.78
N ALA A 9 110.20 15.59 -42.52
CA ALA A 9 111.19 15.69 -41.46
C ALA A 9 112.32 16.62 -41.90
N LEU A 10 112.82 17.47 -40.99
CA LEU A 10 114.21 17.91 -41.06
C LEU A 10 114.76 18.05 -39.65
N ALA A 11 115.81 17.28 -39.40
CA ALA A 11 116.49 17.14 -38.14
C ALA A 11 117.70 18.10 -38.04
N LEU A 12 117.93 18.56 -36.81
CA LEU A 12 119.22 18.67 -36.12
C LEU A 12 120.30 19.66 -36.63
N ALA A 13 120.50 20.74 -35.88
CA ALA A 13 121.83 21.22 -35.45
C ALA A 13 121.73 22.27 -34.31
N LEU A 14 122.26 21.91 -33.14
CA LEU A 14 122.71 22.77 -32.02
C LEU A 14 124.28 22.87 -32.15
N PRO A 15 125.07 23.75 -31.45
CA PRO A 15 124.78 24.30 -30.13
C PRO A 15 125.36 25.71 -29.73
N LEU A 16 124.89 26.16 -28.55
CA LEU A 16 125.59 26.85 -27.43
C LEU A 16 126.12 28.30 -27.54
N ALA A 17 125.48 29.21 -26.79
CA ALA A 17 126.17 30.09 -25.83
C ALA A 17 125.16 30.61 -24.77
N ALA A 18 125.56 30.53 -23.51
CA ALA A 18 124.75 30.72 -22.32
C ALA A 18 124.46 32.19 -21.96
N ALA A 19 123.30 32.45 -21.36
CA ALA A 19 123.18 33.29 -20.16
C ALA A 19 121.82 33.05 -19.47
N PRO A 20 121.76 33.09 -18.13
CA PRO A 20 120.61 32.63 -17.36
C PRO A 20 119.61 33.76 -17.15
N ALA A 21 118.35 33.53 -17.49
CA ALA A 21 117.25 34.37 -17.03
C ALA A 21 116.11 33.44 -16.60
N ALA A 22 115.96 33.34 -15.28
CA ALA A 22 114.75 32.86 -14.65
C ALA A 22 113.66 33.92 -14.92
N ASP A 23 112.90 33.77 -16.00
CA ASP A 23 111.63 34.46 -16.15
C ASP A 23 110.52 33.55 -15.62
N GLY A 24 110.15 33.82 -14.36
CA GLY A 24 108.84 33.42 -13.85
C GLY A 24 107.75 34.04 -14.74
N PRO A 25 106.59 33.38 -14.87
CA PRO A 25 105.55 33.78 -15.81
C PRO A 25 105.17 35.25 -15.60
N SER A 26 105.09 36.01 -16.69
CA SER A 26 104.73 37.43 -16.61
C SER A 26 103.34 37.61 -15.96
N PRO A 27 103.08 38.70 -15.21
CA PRO A 27 101.79 38.97 -14.57
C PRO A 27 100.60 39.00 -15.56
N ALA A 28 100.89 39.32 -16.83
CA ALA A 28 99.91 39.32 -17.91
C ALA A 28 99.54 37.91 -18.37
N GLU A 29 100.51 36.99 -18.48
CA GLU A 29 100.27 35.59 -18.86
C GLU A 29 99.58 34.78 -17.78
N THR A 30 99.86 35.06 -16.51
CA THR A 30 99.14 34.45 -15.37
C THR A 30 97.67 34.87 -15.35
N LYS A 31 97.39 36.17 -15.54
CA LYS A 31 96.02 36.67 -15.72
C LYS A 31 95.31 36.08 -16.94
N LEU A 32 96.02 35.93 -18.07
CA LEU A 32 95.45 35.27 -19.25
C LEU A 32 95.10 33.81 -18.96
N ARG A 33 95.98 33.06 -18.30
CA ARG A 33 95.71 31.66 -17.91
C ARG A 33 94.58 31.54 -16.91
N GLU A 34 94.47 32.44 -15.94
CA GLU A 34 93.34 32.49 -15.00
C GLU A 34 92.03 32.84 -15.71
N SER A 35 92.03 33.82 -16.62
CA SER A 35 90.85 34.16 -17.42
C SER A 35 90.39 33.00 -18.30
N LEU A 36 91.34 32.27 -18.91
CA LEU A 36 91.07 31.13 -19.76
C LEU A 36 90.52 29.95 -18.95
N LYS A 37 91.05 29.72 -17.74
CA LYS A 37 90.48 28.74 -16.79
C LYS A 37 89.08 29.14 -16.34
N ALA A 38 88.84 30.41 -16.03
CA ALA A 38 87.52 30.91 -15.64
C ALA A 38 86.51 30.76 -16.78
N THR A 39 86.89 31.08 -18.03
CA THR A 39 86.02 30.88 -19.20
C THR A 39 85.77 29.41 -19.51
N MET A 40 86.75 28.53 -19.31
CA MET A 40 86.55 27.08 -19.43
C MET A 40 85.60 26.55 -18.36
N LEU A 41 85.70 27.06 -17.12
CA LEU A 41 84.83 26.66 -16.02
C LEU A 41 83.40 27.16 -16.25
N GLN A 42 83.23 28.39 -16.73
CA GLN A 42 81.93 28.93 -17.17
C GLN A 42 81.33 28.15 -18.34
N LEU A 43 82.14 27.77 -19.34
CA LEU A 43 81.67 26.94 -20.46
C LEU A 43 81.18 25.58 -19.96
N ARG A 44 81.93 24.94 -19.06
CA ARG A 44 81.56 23.65 -18.46
C ARG A 44 80.29 23.76 -17.61
N THR A 45 80.13 24.84 -16.83
CA THR A 45 78.91 25.12 -16.07
C THR A 45 77.73 25.36 -17.02
N ALA A 46 77.89 26.16 -18.07
CA ALA A 46 76.85 26.40 -19.06
C ALA A 46 76.47 25.14 -19.86
N GLU A 47 77.42 24.27 -20.17
CA GLU A 47 77.16 22.95 -20.77
C GLU A 47 76.40 22.02 -19.82
N ALA A 48 76.76 22.02 -18.53
CA ALA A 48 76.04 21.26 -17.50
C ALA A 48 74.61 21.80 -17.31
N ASP A 49 74.43 23.12 -17.24
CA ASP A 49 73.12 23.76 -17.14
C ASP A 49 72.26 23.50 -18.37
N LYS A 50 72.85 23.52 -19.57
CA LYS A 50 72.16 23.16 -20.82
C LYS A 50 71.72 21.69 -20.82
N ALA A 51 72.59 20.78 -20.37
CA ALA A 51 72.23 19.36 -20.23
C ALA A 51 71.11 19.17 -19.21
N ASN A 52 71.15 19.90 -18.09
CA ASN A 52 70.15 19.82 -17.03
C ASN A 52 68.80 20.39 -17.48
N LEU A 53 68.79 21.56 -18.13
CA LEU A 53 67.58 22.17 -18.72
C LEU A 53 66.99 21.32 -19.84
N GLN A 54 67.83 20.65 -20.64
CA GLN A 54 67.35 19.72 -21.66
C GLN A 54 66.68 18.50 -21.02
N ALA A 55 67.28 17.93 -19.96
CA ALA A 55 66.68 16.82 -19.21
C ALA A 55 65.35 17.24 -18.52
N GLU A 56 65.28 18.43 -17.93
CA GLU A 56 64.06 18.98 -17.36
C GLU A 56 62.98 19.22 -18.41
N LYS A 57 63.36 19.71 -19.59
CA LYS A 57 62.44 19.91 -20.72
C LYS A 57 61.87 18.58 -21.19
N ASP A 58 62.71 17.57 -21.37
CA ASP A 58 62.25 16.23 -21.78
C ASP A 58 61.34 15.60 -20.72
N ALA A 59 61.63 15.79 -19.43
CA ALA A 59 60.79 15.33 -18.33
C ALA A 59 59.44 16.08 -18.26
N ASN A 60 59.43 17.39 -18.50
CA ASN A 60 58.22 18.19 -18.54
C ASN A 60 57.37 17.87 -19.77
N ASP A 61 57.98 17.68 -20.94
CA ASP A 61 57.30 17.25 -22.17
C ASP A 61 56.66 15.86 -21.98
N ALA A 62 57.33 14.95 -21.26
CA ALA A 62 56.75 13.65 -20.88
C ALA A 62 55.55 13.81 -19.93
N LYS A 63 55.65 14.66 -18.90
CA LYS A 63 54.54 14.95 -17.98
C LYS A 63 53.35 15.61 -18.66
N VAL A 64 53.60 16.55 -19.58
CA VAL A 64 52.53 17.21 -20.35
C VAL A 64 51.81 16.16 -21.19
N LYS A 65 52.52 15.28 -21.92
CA LYS A 65 51.88 14.20 -22.69
C LYS A 65 51.05 13.27 -21.82
N GLU A 66 51.55 12.87 -20.66
CA GLU A 66 50.84 12.01 -19.71
C GLU A 66 49.57 12.70 -19.17
N LEU A 67 49.69 13.95 -18.71
CA LEU A 67 48.55 14.72 -18.21
C LEU A 67 47.52 14.99 -19.30
N THR A 68 47.95 15.30 -20.54
CA THR A 68 47.04 15.46 -21.68
C THR A 68 46.28 14.16 -21.96
N ALA A 69 46.97 13.01 -21.94
CA ALA A 69 46.32 11.71 -22.11
C ALA A 69 45.31 11.40 -20.99
N GLN A 70 45.65 11.73 -19.74
CA GLN A 70 44.75 11.57 -18.59
C GLN A 70 43.53 12.48 -18.69
N VAL A 71 43.71 13.75 -19.06
CA VAL A 71 42.61 14.71 -19.26
C VAL A 71 41.69 14.24 -20.38
N GLU A 72 42.22 13.78 -21.51
CA GLU A 72 41.41 13.22 -22.59
C GLU A 72 40.61 12.00 -22.14
N LYS A 73 41.24 11.08 -21.40
CA LYS A 73 40.57 9.89 -20.86
C LYS A 73 39.45 10.26 -19.89
N LEU A 74 39.74 11.13 -18.92
CA LEU A 74 38.75 11.57 -17.94
C LEU A 74 37.61 12.35 -18.59
N THR A 75 37.90 13.18 -19.60
CA THR A 75 36.87 13.92 -20.33
C THR A 75 35.94 12.97 -21.11
N LYS A 76 36.50 11.94 -21.76
CA LYS A 76 35.71 10.89 -22.43
C LYS A 76 34.87 10.09 -21.44
N GLN A 77 35.43 9.71 -20.30
CA GLN A 77 34.69 9.01 -19.23
C GLN A 77 33.56 9.88 -18.67
N ALA A 78 33.83 11.14 -18.32
CA ALA A 78 32.82 12.06 -17.80
C ALA A 78 31.67 12.28 -18.79
N ALA A 79 31.95 12.37 -20.09
CA ALA A 79 30.91 12.48 -21.12
C ALA A 79 30.05 11.21 -21.23
N ALA A 80 30.68 10.03 -21.15
CA ALA A 80 29.98 8.75 -21.17
C ALA A 80 29.12 8.54 -19.91
N ASP A 81 29.66 8.88 -18.74
CA ASP A 81 28.97 8.79 -17.45
C ASP A 81 27.80 9.77 -17.39
N GLN A 82 27.98 11.01 -17.87
CA GLN A 82 26.90 12.00 -17.95
C GLN A 82 25.76 11.51 -18.85
N THR A 83 26.09 10.88 -19.99
CA THR A 83 25.08 10.32 -20.90
C THR A 83 24.33 9.16 -20.25
N THR A 84 25.04 8.29 -19.55
CA THR A 84 24.45 7.14 -18.84
C THR A 84 23.56 7.60 -17.69
N ALA A 85 24.04 8.55 -16.87
CA ALA A 85 23.29 9.12 -15.76
C ALA A 85 22.01 9.82 -16.25
N LYS A 86 22.07 10.59 -17.34
CA LYS A 86 20.88 11.21 -17.94
C LYS A 86 19.83 10.17 -18.35
N LYS A 87 20.24 9.09 -19.02
CA LYS A 87 19.33 7.99 -19.39
C LYS A 87 18.72 7.30 -18.17
N GLN A 88 19.52 7.05 -17.14
CA GLN A 88 19.04 6.43 -15.90
C GLN A 88 18.04 7.31 -15.17
N ILE A 89 18.30 8.63 -15.09
CA ILE A 89 17.37 9.59 -14.49
C ILE A 89 16.05 9.62 -15.25
N GLU A 90 16.09 9.63 -16.58
CA GLU A 90 14.89 9.61 -17.41
C GLU A 90 14.07 8.32 -17.22
N ASP A 91 14.73 7.15 -17.22
CA ASP A 91 14.09 5.86 -16.96
C ASP A 91 13.48 5.77 -15.54
N LEU A 92 14.23 6.22 -14.53
CA LEU A 92 13.73 6.25 -13.15
C LEU A 92 12.55 7.20 -12.98
N ASN A 93 12.59 8.38 -13.59
CA ASN A 93 11.46 9.32 -13.57
C ASN A 93 10.23 8.72 -14.27
N GLY A 94 10.43 8.03 -15.40
CA GLY A 94 9.35 7.30 -16.07
C GLY A 94 8.73 6.20 -15.19
N LYS A 95 9.57 5.43 -14.48
CA LYS A 95 9.11 4.40 -13.53
C LYS A 95 8.36 5.00 -12.34
N VAL A 96 8.84 6.10 -11.77
CA VAL A 96 8.16 6.80 -10.67
C VAL A 96 6.78 7.28 -11.12
N ALA A 97 6.68 7.95 -12.28
CA ALA A 97 5.41 8.40 -12.81
C ALA A 97 4.43 7.24 -13.06
N ALA A 98 4.91 6.11 -13.60
CA ALA A 98 4.11 4.91 -13.79
C ALA A 98 3.62 4.31 -12.46
N GLN A 99 4.49 4.26 -11.45
CA GLN A 99 4.13 3.79 -10.11
C GLN A 99 3.12 4.70 -9.43
N GLU A 100 3.25 6.03 -9.54
CA GLU A 100 2.28 6.98 -9.01
C GLU A 100 0.89 6.79 -9.64
N GLN A 101 0.83 6.57 -10.95
CA GLN A 101 -0.43 6.24 -11.63
C GLN A 101 -1.04 4.92 -11.13
N LEU A 102 -0.22 3.89 -10.93
CA LEU A 102 -0.68 2.60 -10.39
C LEU A 102 -1.19 2.76 -8.95
N ILE A 103 -0.48 3.50 -8.11
CA ILE A 103 -0.89 3.79 -6.73
C ILE A 103 -2.24 4.54 -6.73
N GLY A 104 -2.43 5.51 -7.63
CA GLY A 104 -3.71 6.20 -7.80
C GLY A 104 -4.84 5.24 -8.13
N LYS A 105 -4.66 4.38 -9.15
CA LYS A 105 -5.64 3.36 -9.53
C LYS A 105 -5.95 2.37 -8.41
N PHE A 106 -4.93 1.93 -7.68
CA PHE A 106 -5.13 1.02 -6.54
C PHE A 106 -5.88 1.69 -5.41
N LYS A 107 -5.60 2.95 -5.09
CA LYS A 107 -6.36 3.71 -4.07
C LYS A 107 -7.83 3.83 -4.46
N GLU A 108 -8.13 4.19 -5.70
CA GLU A 108 -9.51 4.27 -6.19
C GLU A 108 -10.22 2.91 -6.14
N ALA A 109 -9.54 1.84 -6.55
CA ALA A 109 -10.09 0.49 -6.49
C ALA A 109 -10.37 0.08 -5.04
N LEU A 110 -9.46 0.38 -4.12
CA LEU A 110 -9.59 0.06 -2.70
C LEU A 110 -10.79 0.78 -2.07
N GLU A 111 -10.99 2.07 -2.38
CA GLU A 111 -12.16 2.82 -1.93
C GLU A 111 -13.47 2.27 -2.51
N LYS A 112 -13.50 1.90 -3.79
CA LYS A 112 -14.67 1.22 -4.39
C LYS A 112 -14.97 -0.13 -3.73
N TRP A 113 -13.93 -0.91 -3.41
CA TRP A 113 -14.07 -2.19 -2.72
C TRP A 113 -14.59 -2.01 -1.30
N LYS A 114 -14.08 -1.02 -0.55
CA LYS A 114 -14.59 -0.69 0.79
C LYS A 114 -16.06 -0.28 0.76
N ASP A 115 -16.44 0.61 -0.15
CA ASP A 115 -17.82 1.07 -0.30
C ASP A 115 -18.75 -0.09 -0.72
N GLY A 116 -18.33 -0.90 -1.69
CA GLY A 116 -19.05 -2.10 -2.11
C GLY A 116 -19.24 -3.10 -0.97
N TYR A 117 -18.19 -3.34 -0.19
CA TYR A 117 -18.26 -4.24 0.97
C TYR A 117 -19.17 -3.68 2.08
N ALA A 118 -19.07 -2.39 2.38
CA ALA A 118 -19.94 -1.73 3.37
C ALA A 118 -21.42 -1.82 2.95
N LYS A 119 -21.73 -1.60 1.67
CA LYS A 119 -23.07 -1.76 1.12
C LYS A 119 -23.56 -3.20 1.19
N ALA A 120 -22.72 -4.17 0.84
CA ALA A 120 -23.06 -5.59 0.92
C ALA A 120 -23.32 -6.03 2.37
N ALA A 121 -22.49 -5.59 3.31
CA ALA A 121 -22.67 -5.87 4.73
C ALA A 121 -23.97 -5.25 5.27
N ALA A 122 -24.26 -3.99 4.92
CA ALA A 122 -25.51 -3.33 5.30
C ALA A 122 -26.75 -4.00 4.70
N LEU A 123 -26.67 -4.46 3.45
CA LEU A 123 -27.76 -5.22 2.82
C LEU A 123 -27.98 -6.56 3.54
N ALA A 124 -26.89 -7.27 3.87
CA ALA A 124 -26.99 -8.55 4.56
C ALA A 124 -27.62 -8.41 5.95
N THR A 125 -27.22 -7.40 6.73
CA THR A 125 -27.82 -7.15 8.05
C THR A 125 -29.28 -6.73 7.95
N ALA A 126 -29.64 -5.88 6.98
CA ALA A 126 -31.02 -5.50 6.71
C ALA A 126 -31.88 -6.71 6.32
N LYS A 127 -31.37 -7.59 5.45
CA LYS A 127 -32.08 -8.80 5.02
C LYS A 127 -32.24 -9.80 6.15
N GLU A 128 -31.24 -9.95 7.01
CA GLU A 128 -31.37 -10.82 8.18
C GLU A 128 -32.39 -10.28 9.18
N ALA A 129 -32.41 -8.96 9.42
CA ALA A 129 -33.44 -8.33 10.26
C ALA A 129 -34.86 -8.51 9.69
N GLU A 130 -35.02 -8.36 8.37
CA GLU A 130 -36.29 -8.67 7.68
C GLU A 130 -36.67 -10.14 7.83
N ARG A 131 -35.72 -11.06 7.68
CA ARG A 131 -35.94 -12.50 7.80
C ARG A 131 -36.42 -12.88 9.20
N VAL A 132 -35.78 -12.34 10.24
CA VAL A 132 -36.18 -12.55 11.63
C VAL A 132 -37.61 -12.02 11.86
N LYS A 133 -37.89 -10.78 11.45
CA LYS A 133 -39.23 -10.18 11.58
C LYS A 133 -40.31 -11.01 10.88
N LEU A 134 -40.06 -11.47 9.65
CA LEU A 134 -40.99 -12.31 8.90
C LEU A 134 -41.17 -13.69 9.56
N THR A 135 -40.10 -14.25 10.12
CA THR A 135 -40.16 -15.53 10.84
C THR A 135 -41.03 -15.41 12.09
N ASP A 136 -40.87 -14.33 12.87
CA ASP A 136 -41.68 -14.06 14.06
C ASP A 136 -43.15 -13.84 13.69
N GLN A 137 -43.41 -13.04 12.66
CA GLN A 137 -44.76 -12.83 12.14
C GLN A 137 -45.40 -14.15 11.68
N ASN A 138 -44.63 -15.00 10.99
CA ASN A 138 -45.13 -16.31 10.55
C ASN A 138 -45.44 -17.21 11.74
N ALA A 139 -44.60 -17.22 12.79
CA ALA A 139 -44.84 -18.00 14.00
C ALA A 139 -46.13 -17.54 14.74
N VAL A 140 -46.34 -16.23 14.86
CA VAL A 140 -47.56 -15.66 15.44
C VAL A 140 -48.78 -16.03 14.62
N LEU A 141 -48.72 -15.91 13.29
CA LEU A 141 -49.82 -16.26 12.39
C LEU A 141 -50.14 -17.76 12.45
N ARG A 142 -49.14 -18.64 12.49
CA ARG A 142 -49.34 -20.09 12.65
C ARG A 142 -50.09 -20.41 13.94
N ARG A 143 -49.66 -19.84 15.06
CA ARG A 143 -50.35 -20.01 16.36
C ARG A 143 -51.79 -19.49 16.31
N LYS A 144 -52.03 -18.34 15.68
CA LYS A 144 -53.39 -17.80 15.48
C LYS A 144 -54.26 -18.76 14.66
N VAL A 145 -53.73 -19.30 13.56
CA VAL A 145 -54.45 -20.26 12.71
C VAL A 145 -54.75 -21.56 13.46
N GLU A 146 -53.81 -22.07 14.26
CA GLU A 146 -54.01 -23.26 15.09
C GLU A 146 -55.10 -23.05 16.15
N ASP A 147 -55.06 -21.92 16.87
CA ASP A 147 -56.10 -21.55 17.85
C ASP A 147 -57.48 -21.39 17.20
N GLN A 148 -57.55 -20.71 16.05
CA GLN A 148 -58.80 -20.55 15.30
C GLN A 148 -59.34 -21.89 14.79
N ARG A 149 -58.47 -22.81 14.36
CA ARG A 149 -58.86 -24.18 13.98
C ARG A 149 -59.40 -24.95 15.17
N ALA A 150 -58.74 -24.89 16.32
CA ALA A 150 -59.20 -25.56 17.55
C ALA A 150 -60.59 -25.04 17.99
N LYS A 151 -60.79 -23.73 17.97
CA LYS A 151 -62.09 -23.08 18.25
C LYS A 151 -63.17 -23.49 17.26
N ASN A 152 -62.85 -23.57 15.97
CA ASN A 152 -63.80 -24.02 14.96
C ASN A 152 -64.23 -25.48 15.21
N VAL A 153 -63.28 -26.38 15.51
CA VAL A 153 -63.58 -27.77 15.88
C VAL A 153 -64.46 -27.83 17.13
N ALA A 154 -64.18 -27.00 18.15
CA ALA A 154 -64.99 -26.93 19.36
C ALA A 154 -66.41 -26.42 19.09
N LEU A 155 -66.58 -25.39 18.26
CA LEU A 155 -67.89 -24.89 17.84
C LEU A 155 -68.66 -25.94 17.05
N ALA A 156 -68.02 -26.64 16.12
CA ALA A 156 -68.65 -27.73 15.36
C ALA A 156 -69.10 -28.87 16.28
N LYS A 157 -68.29 -29.22 17.29
CA LYS A 157 -68.69 -30.20 18.31
C LYS A 157 -69.90 -29.73 19.11
N THR A 158 -69.89 -28.49 19.60
CA THR A 158 -71.02 -27.90 20.32
C THR A 158 -72.30 -27.87 19.47
N ALA A 159 -72.19 -27.51 18.19
CA ALA A 159 -73.31 -27.53 17.25
C ALA A 159 -73.89 -28.94 17.07
N ASN A 160 -73.03 -29.96 16.91
CA ASN A 160 -73.47 -31.35 16.80
C ASN A 160 -74.11 -31.84 18.11
N GLU A 161 -73.59 -31.47 19.29
CA GLU A 161 -74.21 -31.79 20.58
C GLU A 161 -75.62 -31.19 20.70
N ILE A 162 -75.82 -29.95 20.24
CA ILE A 162 -77.14 -29.30 20.22
C ILE A 162 -78.10 -30.06 19.29
N LEU A 163 -77.66 -30.41 18.07
CA LEU A 163 -78.48 -31.16 17.11
C LEU A 163 -78.86 -32.55 17.62
N ASP A 164 -77.90 -33.28 18.20
CA ASP A 164 -78.14 -34.61 18.78
C ASP A 164 -79.12 -34.55 19.97
N ARG A 165 -79.00 -33.54 20.83
CA ARG A 165 -79.97 -33.33 21.91
C ARG A 165 -81.35 -32.94 21.40
N TYR A 166 -81.44 -32.08 20.39
CA TYR A 166 -82.72 -31.72 19.76
C TYR A 166 -83.40 -32.95 19.14
N ALA A 167 -82.63 -33.79 18.45
CA ALA A 167 -83.13 -35.06 17.90
C ALA A 167 -83.64 -36.01 18.99
N LYS A 168 -82.86 -36.19 20.08
CA LYS A 168 -83.25 -37.03 21.23
C LYS A 168 -84.44 -36.45 22.00
N PHE A 169 -84.55 -35.14 22.11
CA PHE A 169 -85.70 -34.46 22.71
C PHE A 169 -86.95 -34.73 21.88
N GLY A 170 -86.90 -34.59 20.54
CA GLY A 170 -88.03 -34.94 19.68
C GLY A 170 -88.51 -36.40 19.82
N VAL A 171 -87.59 -37.35 20.04
CA VAL A 171 -87.93 -38.77 20.24
C VAL A 171 -88.39 -39.06 21.69
N GLY A 172 -87.75 -38.47 22.69
CA GLY A 172 -88.07 -38.66 24.11
C GLY A 172 -89.35 -37.94 24.54
N GLU A 173 -89.59 -36.73 24.02
CA GLU A 173 -90.80 -35.94 24.26
C GLU A 173 -92.02 -36.60 23.61
N ALA A 174 -91.87 -37.20 22.43
CA ALA A 174 -92.94 -37.97 21.79
C ALA A 174 -93.38 -39.19 22.63
N LEU A 175 -92.47 -39.79 23.41
CA LEU A 175 -92.80 -40.81 24.41
C LEU A 175 -93.35 -40.21 25.73
N SER A 176 -92.98 -38.98 26.06
CA SER A 176 -93.33 -38.27 27.31
C SER A 176 -94.56 -37.37 27.17
N ALA A 177 -95.25 -37.37 26.02
CA ALA A 177 -96.32 -36.46 25.59
C ALA A 177 -97.60 -36.43 26.48
N ARG A 178 -97.49 -36.87 27.73
CA ARG A 178 -98.57 -37.00 28.70
C ARG A 178 -98.32 -36.21 29.99
N GLU A 179 -97.20 -35.51 30.15
CA GLU A 179 -97.00 -34.57 31.25
C GLU A 179 -96.81 -33.11 30.77
N PRO A 180 -97.50 -32.13 31.39
CA PRO A 180 -97.40 -30.72 31.01
C PRO A 180 -96.03 -30.15 31.36
N PHE A 181 -95.51 -29.24 30.53
CA PHE A 181 -94.30 -28.45 30.80
C PHE A 181 -94.38 -27.73 32.16
N THR A 182 -93.90 -28.36 33.22
CA THR A 182 -93.81 -27.76 34.55
C THR A 182 -92.65 -26.76 34.61
N GLY A 183 -92.67 -25.84 35.57
CA GLY A 183 -91.63 -24.82 35.75
C GLY A 183 -90.21 -25.39 35.90
N ILE A 184 -90.07 -26.64 36.35
CA ILE A 184 -88.79 -27.36 36.49
C ILE A 184 -88.19 -27.68 35.11
N THR A 185 -89.00 -28.16 34.16
CA THR A 185 -88.54 -28.45 32.79
C THR A 185 -88.12 -27.18 32.07
N ARG A 186 -88.87 -26.08 32.26
CA ARG A 186 -88.52 -24.77 31.71
C ARG A 186 -87.17 -24.27 32.25
N ALA A 187 -86.96 -24.30 33.56
CA ALA A 187 -85.69 -23.90 34.16
C ALA A 187 -84.51 -24.73 33.64
N ARG A 188 -84.71 -26.05 33.44
CA ARG A 188 -83.68 -26.93 32.85
C ARG A 188 -83.33 -26.55 31.41
N ILE A 189 -84.31 -26.19 30.59
CA ILE A 189 -84.08 -25.74 29.20
C ILE A 189 -83.34 -24.40 29.22
N GLU A 190 -83.73 -23.46 30.08
CA GLU A 190 -83.06 -22.18 30.24
C GLU A 190 -81.58 -22.35 30.64
N THR A 191 -81.27 -23.25 31.59
CA THR A 191 -79.88 -23.60 31.93
C THR A 191 -79.11 -24.19 30.74
N LEU A 192 -79.72 -25.09 29.96
CA LEU A 192 -79.05 -25.66 28.78
C LEU A 192 -78.77 -24.62 27.69
N VAL A 193 -79.73 -23.72 27.44
CA VAL A 193 -79.55 -22.62 26.48
C VAL A 193 -78.40 -21.71 26.93
N GLN A 194 -78.32 -21.42 28.24
CA GLN A 194 -77.22 -20.66 28.81
C GLN A 194 -75.88 -21.39 28.65
N ASP A 195 -75.79 -22.67 29.06
CA ASP A 195 -74.56 -23.47 28.97
C ASP A 195 -74.03 -23.55 27.52
N TYR A 196 -74.91 -23.73 26.54
CA TYR A 196 -74.53 -23.75 25.13
C TYR A 196 -74.21 -22.37 24.58
N GLY A 197 -74.90 -21.33 25.03
CA GLY A 197 -74.58 -19.93 24.72
C GLY A 197 -73.16 -19.57 25.19
N ASP A 198 -72.82 -19.93 26.43
CA ASP A 198 -71.51 -19.71 27.01
C ASP A 198 -70.43 -20.45 26.22
N LYS A 199 -70.64 -21.73 25.87
CA LYS A 199 -69.72 -22.50 25.01
C LYS A 199 -69.49 -21.88 23.63
N ILE A 200 -70.54 -21.32 23.02
CA ILE A 200 -70.43 -20.66 21.71
C ILE A 200 -69.63 -19.36 21.83
N GLU A 201 -69.92 -18.54 22.84
CA GLU A 201 -69.20 -17.27 23.06
C GLU A 201 -67.74 -17.49 23.48
N ASP A 202 -67.44 -18.51 24.27
CA ASP A 202 -66.07 -18.88 24.67
C ASP A 202 -65.20 -19.26 23.47
N ASN A 203 -65.78 -19.93 22.46
CA ASN A 203 -65.06 -20.37 21.27
C ASN A 203 -65.18 -19.40 20.08
N ARG A 204 -65.91 -18.29 20.24
CA ARG A 204 -66.08 -17.30 19.19
C ARG A 204 -64.75 -16.59 18.91
N ILE A 205 -64.38 -16.51 17.63
CA ILE A 205 -63.19 -15.77 17.21
C ILE A 205 -63.47 -14.27 17.37
N LYS A 206 -62.71 -13.61 18.25
CA LYS A 206 -62.82 -12.17 18.49
C LYS A 206 -62.02 -11.41 17.42
N PRO A 207 -62.56 -10.32 16.85
CA PRO A 207 -61.82 -9.48 15.94
C PRO A 207 -60.62 -8.85 16.67
N GLU A 208 -59.47 -8.84 16.01
CA GLU A 208 -58.28 -8.22 16.58
C GLU A 208 -58.51 -6.70 16.73
N PRO A 209 -58.19 -6.09 17.87
CA PRO A 209 -58.27 -4.63 18.00
C PRO A 209 -57.37 -3.99 16.95
N ALA A 210 -57.91 -3.02 16.21
CA ALA A 210 -57.16 -2.28 15.21
C ALA A 210 -55.85 -1.72 15.80
N PRO A 211 -54.74 -1.70 15.05
CA PRO A 211 -53.49 -1.14 15.54
C PRO A 211 -53.74 0.31 15.95
N LYS A 212 -53.51 0.62 17.23
CA LYS A 212 -53.60 2.00 17.74
C LYS A 212 -52.61 2.86 16.95
N LYS A 213 -53.12 3.66 16.03
CA LYS A 213 -52.34 4.72 15.38
C LYS A 213 -51.84 5.66 16.47
N GLY A 214 -50.52 5.78 16.61
CA GLY A 214 -49.91 6.85 17.41
C GLY A 214 -49.22 6.44 18.71
N GLN A 215 -48.38 5.40 18.71
CA GLN A 215 -47.23 5.41 19.62
C GLN A 215 -45.98 5.73 18.80
N PRO A 216 -45.25 6.81 19.11
CA PRO A 216 -44.01 7.11 18.44
C PRO A 216 -43.06 5.94 18.67
N GLU A 217 -42.45 5.45 17.59
CA GLU A 217 -41.32 4.54 17.64
C GLU A 217 -40.35 5.09 18.69
N LYS A 218 -40.21 4.37 19.81
CA LYS A 218 -39.06 4.56 20.70
C LYS A 218 -37.84 4.29 19.85
N LYS A 219 -37.23 5.37 19.38
CA LYS A 219 -35.92 5.44 18.76
C LYS A 219 -35.02 4.53 19.58
N ALA A 220 -34.54 3.45 18.97
CA ALA A 220 -33.57 2.56 19.57
C ALA A 220 -32.37 3.42 19.99
N GLU A 221 -32.22 3.59 21.29
CA GLU A 221 -31.08 4.25 21.90
C GLU A 221 -29.87 3.36 21.60
N ALA A 222 -28.97 3.87 20.76
CA ALA A 222 -27.75 3.17 20.41
C ALA A 222 -26.98 2.81 21.69
N PRO A 223 -26.43 1.58 21.80
CA PRO A 223 -25.61 1.23 22.94
C PRO A 223 -24.38 2.16 22.95
N LYS A 224 -24.24 2.94 24.02
CA LYS A 224 -23.01 3.67 24.31
C LYS A 224 -21.89 2.64 24.38
N THR A 225 -20.95 2.77 23.45
CA THR A 225 -19.69 2.06 23.40
C THR A 225 -19.00 2.09 24.76
N ALA A 226 -18.72 0.91 25.30
CA ALA A 226 -17.79 0.68 26.41
C ALA A 226 -16.35 0.98 25.95
N ALA A 227 -16.03 2.26 25.81
CA ALA A 227 -14.68 2.77 25.57
C ALA A 227 -14.32 3.78 26.66
N GLU A 228 -14.45 3.38 27.94
CA GLU A 228 -13.98 4.18 29.07
C GLU A 228 -13.59 3.29 30.26
N GLN A 229 -12.79 2.23 30.03
CA GLN A 229 -12.16 1.45 31.10
C GLN A 229 -10.74 0.97 30.74
N ALA A 230 -10.03 1.66 29.85
CA ALA A 230 -8.65 1.31 29.48
C ALA A 230 -7.64 2.47 29.65
N ASN A 231 -7.92 3.42 30.55
CA ASN A 231 -6.92 4.40 30.95
C ASN A 231 -7.14 4.87 32.40
N ARG A 232 -6.79 4.01 33.36
CA ARG A 232 -6.42 4.35 34.73
C ARG A 232 -5.34 3.39 35.20
#